data_AF-K0SYS4-F1
#
_entry.id   AF-K0SYS4-F1
#
_cell.length_a   1.000
_cell.length_b   1.000
_cell.length_c   1.000
_cell.angle_alpha   90.00
_cell.angle_beta   90.00
_cell.angle_gamma   90.00
#
_symmetry.space_group_name_H-M   'P 1'
#
loop_
_entity.id
_entity.type
_entity.pdbx_description
1 polymer ?
#
loop_
_entity_poly.entity_id
_entity_poly.type
_entity_poly.pdbx_seq_one_letter_code
_entity_poly.pdbx_strand_id
1 'polypeptide(L)'
;MAATRALDQQLKETQLRMRVISSLAEMGKACSGCLSPDCNGFKCVNLGTGNSNVCIKCHGVHVSGNKCIARFIDVRGNACPYCFLPFHKDIDGTDIQFHQRGECIHKDRIRHVLLWDLRDSNDDGQRAHNRLVTCSANHDEWFATMERNLRKMKDSEISRAATSTDDDAELMNIAF
;
A
#
# COMPACT_ATOMS: atom_id res chain seq x y z
N MET A 1 -33.49 10.74 13.50
CA MET A 1 -32.30 11.34 12.84
C MET A 1 -30.97 10.66 13.22
N ALA A 2 -30.71 10.29 14.48
CA ALA A 2 -29.46 9.61 14.87
C ALA A 2 -29.33 8.18 14.28
N ALA A 3 -30.42 7.40 14.26
CA ALA A 3 -30.44 6.04 13.72
C ALA A 3 -30.13 5.98 12.21
N THR A 4 -30.60 6.95 11.43
CA THR A 4 -30.31 7.07 9.99
C THR A 4 -28.82 7.32 9.76
N ARG A 5 -28.21 8.22 10.55
CA ARG A 5 -26.77 8.51 10.45
C ARG A 5 -25.90 7.31 10.83
N ALA A 6 -26.31 6.53 11.82
CA ALA A 6 -25.60 5.32 12.23
C ALA A 6 -25.64 4.23 11.14
N LEU A 7 -26.80 4.04 10.50
CA LEU A 7 -26.94 3.10 9.39
C LEU A 7 -26.10 3.52 8.17
N ASP A 8 -26.13 4.81 7.82
CA ASP A 8 -25.33 5.36 6.72
C ASP A 8 -23.83 5.19 6.96
N GLN A 9 -23.38 5.37 8.21
CA GLN A 9 -21.99 5.18 8.59
C GLN A 9 -21.57 3.71 8.46
N GLN A 10 -22.40 2.79 8.96
CA GLN A 10 -22.15 1.35 8.86
C GLN A 10 -22.12 0.85 7.41
N LEU A 11 -22.99 1.39 6.54
CA LEU A 11 -22.99 1.07 5.12
C LEU A 11 -21.69 1.54 4.45
N LYS A 12 -21.24 2.76 4.75
CA LYS A 12 -19.97 3.30 4.22
C LYS A 12 -18.76 2.46 4.64
N GLU A 13 -18.70 2.06 5.91
CA GLU A 13 -17.63 1.20 6.44
C GLU A 13 -17.63 -0.17 5.76
N THR A 14 -18.81 -0.76 5.56
CA THR A 14 -18.95 -2.05 4.85
C THR A 14 -18.46 -1.94 3.40
N GLN A 15 -18.88 -0.89 2.68
CA GLN A 15 -18.44 -0.65 1.31
C GLN A 15 -16.93 -0.42 1.22
N LEU A 16 -16.36 0.32 2.16
CA LEU A 16 -14.91 0.54 2.25
C LEU A 16 -14.17 -0.78 2.40
N ARG A 17 -14.58 -1.62 3.36
CA ARG A 17 -13.95 -2.93 3.61
C ARG A 17 -14.05 -3.84 2.39
N MET A 18 -15.21 -3.92 1.75
CA MET A 18 -15.38 -4.71 0.53
C MET A 18 -14.42 -4.28 -0.59
N ARG A 19 -14.24 -2.97 -0.83
CA ARG A 19 -13.30 -2.46 -1.83
C ARG A 19 -11.86 -2.88 -1.54
N VAL A 20 -11.46 -2.84 -0.27
CA VAL A 20 -10.12 -3.27 0.14
C VAL A 20 -9.95 -4.77 -0.06
N ILE A 21 -10.91 -5.58 0.41
CA ILE A 21 -10.88 -7.05 0.27
C ILE A 21 -10.78 -7.46 -1.20
N SER A 22 -11.62 -6.91 -2.08
CA SER A 22 -11.55 -7.22 -3.51
C SER A 22 -10.17 -6.86 -4.13
N SER A 23 -9.50 -5.83 -3.60
CA SER A 23 -8.19 -5.43 -4.10
C SER A 23 -7.07 -6.38 -3.65
N LEU A 24 -7.25 -7.14 -2.57
CA LEU A 24 -6.23 -8.07 -2.06
C LEU A 24 -5.93 -9.20 -3.05
N ALA A 25 -6.95 -9.75 -3.70
CA ALA A 25 -6.78 -10.79 -4.71
C ALA A 25 -5.88 -10.32 -5.87
N GLU A 26 -6.09 -9.08 -6.34
CA GLU A 26 -5.28 -8.48 -7.40
C GLU A 26 -3.87 -8.15 -6.92
N MET A 27 -3.70 -7.72 -5.68
CA MET A 27 -2.38 -7.55 -5.05
C MET A 27 -1.59 -8.86 -4.92
N GLY A 28 -2.25 -10.03 -4.91
CA GLY A 28 -1.58 -11.32 -4.99
C GLY A 28 -0.88 -11.55 -6.35
N LYS A 29 -1.39 -10.92 -7.41
CA LYS A 29 -0.90 -11.10 -8.79
C LYS A 29 0.11 -10.03 -9.18
N ALA A 30 -0.22 -8.76 -8.96
CA ALA A 30 0.57 -7.62 -9.41
C ALA A 30 0.73 -6.53 -8.32
N CYS A 31 1.74 -5.67 -8.48
CA CYS A 31 1.94 -4.54 -7.58
C CYS A 31 0.97 -3.39 -7.88
N SER A 32 0.21 -2.91 -6.89
CA SER A 32 -0.71 -1.78 -7.05
C SER A 32 -0.04 -0.43 -7.31
N GLY A 33 1.29 -0.32 -7.16
CA GLY A 33 2.01 0.93 -7.43
C GLY A 33 2.53 1.07 -8.87
N CYS A 34 2.78 -0.06 -9.56
CA CYS A 34 3.35 -0.05 -10.91
C CYS A 34 2.75 -1.10 -11.86
N LEU A 35 1.72 -1.81 -11.41
CA LEU A 35 0.98 -2.86 -12.13
C LEU A 35 1.82 -4.05 -12.63
N SER A 36 3.11 -4.08 -12.33
CA SER A 36 4.00 -5.18 -12.73
C SER A 36 3.79 -6.43 -11.85
N PRO A 37 3.63 -7.62 -12.45
CA PRO A 37 3.58 -8.89 -11.72
C PRO A 37 4.92 -9.21 -11.03
N ASP A 38 6.03 -8.78 -11.62
CA ASP A 38 7.38 -9.03 -11.12
C ASP A 38 7.79 -8.08 -9.98
N CYS A 39 6.98 -7.05 -9.71
CA CYS A 39 7.19 -6.17 -8.59
C CYS A 39 6.63 -6.78 -7.30
N ASN A 40 7.50 -6.87 -6.29
CA ASN A 40 7.17 -7.38 -4.96
C ASN A 40 6.59 -6.31 -4.03
N GLY A 41 6.29 -5.11 -4.52
CA GLY A 41 5.87 -3.95 -3.72
C GLY A 41 6.97 -2.89 -3.56
N PHE A 42 8.24 -3.21 -3.85
CA PHE A 42 9.34 -2.27 -3.61
C PHE A 42 10.19 -1.90 -4.79
N LYS A 43 10.22 -2.71 -5.85
CA LYS A 43 10.97 -2.37 -7.07
C LYS A 43 10.56 -1.01 -7.65
N CYS A 44 9.29 -0.61 -7.46
CA CYS A 44 8.76 0.67 -7.94
C CYS A 44 8.88 1.84 -6.96
N VAL A 45 9.37 1.64 -5.72
CA VAL A 45 9.48 2.73 -4.74
C VAL A 45 10.48 3.78 -5.22
N ASN A 46 11.67 3.35 -5.64
CA ASN A 46 12.74 4.25 -6.09
C ASN A 46 12.43 4.92 -7.44
N LEU A 47 11.55 4.34 -8.25
CA LEU A 47 11.21 4.86 -9.57
C LEU A 47 10.40 6.16 -9.53
N GLY A 48 9.79 6.51 -8.39
CA GLY A 48 8.96 7.71 -8.27
C GLY A 48 9.43 8.73 -7.23
N THR A 49 10.51 8.48 -6.50
CA THR A 49 11.04 9.43 -5.49
C THR A 49 12.27 10.19 -5.96
N GLY A 50 12.93 9.75 -7.05
CA GLY A 50 14.16 10.39 -7.55
C GLY A 50 15.37 10.30 -6.60
N ASN A 51 15.22 9.63 -5.45
CA ASN A 51 16.20 9.61 -4.36
C ASN A 51 16.59 8.17 -4.02
N SER A 52 17.85 7.80 -4.28
CA SER A 52 18.40 6.47 -4.04
C SER A 52 18.61 6.15 -2.55
N ASN A 53 18.50 7.13 -1.66
CA ASN A 53 18.65 6.97 -0.20
C ASN A 53 17.33 6.66 0.52
N VAL A 54 16.24 6.49 -0.23
CA VAL A 54 14.94 6.09 0.35
C VAL A 54 14.97 4.60 0.67
N CYS A 55 14.67 4.27 1.92
CA CYS A 55 14.56 2.90 2.36
C CYS A 55 13.24 2.30 1.90
N ILE A 56 13.31 1.23 1.11
CA ILE A 56 12.12 0.55 0.62
C ILE A 56 11.20 0.04 1.74
N LYS A 57 11.72 -0.29 2.92
CA LYS A 57 10.91 -0.89 4.01
C LYS A 57 10.12 0.15 4.82
N CYS A 58 10.61 1.38 4.94
CA CYS A 58 9.96 2.44 5.73
C CYS A 58 9.63 3.71 4.93
N HIS A 59 10.00 3.77 3.65
CA HIS A 59 9.94 4.97 2.80
C HIS A 59 10.66 6.21 3.37
N GLY A 60 11.45 6.05 4.44
CA GLY A 60 12.23 7.13 5.03
C GLY A 60 13.58 7.32 4.33
N VAL A 61 14.13 8.52 4.44
CA VAL A 61 15.45 8.85 3.90
C VAL A 61 16.51 8.49 4.95
N HIS A 62 17.44 7.60 4.62
CA HIS A 62 18.56 7.27 5.49
C HIS A 62 19.86 7.80 4.90
N VAL A 63 20.54 8.68 5.65
CA VAL A 63 21.97 8.93 5.44
C VAL A 63 22.77 7.75 5.99
N SER A 64 23.82 7.38 5.26
CA SER A 64 24.65 6.19 5.50
C SER A 64 24.94 5.93 6.98
N GLY A 65 24.57 4.75 7.47
CA GLY A 65 24.81 4.30 8.85
C GLY A 65 23.54 4.16 9.71
N ASN A 66 22.45 4.85 9.37
CA ASN A 66 21.20 4.74 10.13
C ASN A 66 20.45 3.43 9.81
N LYS A 67 20.05 2.71 10.86
CA LYS A 67 19.25 1.48 10.74
C LYS A 67 17.79 1.82 10.48
N CYS A 68 17.17 1.13 9.53
CA CYS A 68 15.74 1.27 9.27
C CYS A 68 14.90 0.93 10.51
N ILE A 69 14.19 1.92 11.05
CA ILE A 69 13.37 1.79 12.27
C ILE A 69 12.19 0.84 12.02
N ALA A 70 11.62 0.82 10.82
CA ALA A 70 10.52 -0.09 10.47
C ALA A 70 10.99 -1.46 9.96
N ARG A 71 12.27 -1.82 10.13
CA ARG A 71 12.82 -3.10 9.66
C ARG A 71 12.14 -4.29 10.33
N PHE A 72 11.87 -4.16 11.62
CA PHE A 72 11.21 -5.18 12.43
C PHE A 72 10.07 -4.51 13.17
N ILE A 73 8.84 -4.82 12.75
CA ILE A 73 7.64 -4.43 13.47
C ILE A 73 7.13 -5.69 14.16
N ASP A 74 6.97 -5.61 15.48
CA ASP A 74 6.26 -6.64 16.23
C ASP A 74 4.76 -6.53 15.93
N VAL A 75 4.26 -7.47 15.14
CA VAL A 75 2.84 -7.57 14.75
C VAL A 75 2.01 -8.33 15.78
N ARG A 76 2.61 -8.84 16.87
CA ARG A 76 1.95 -9.54 17.99
C ARG A 76 1.01 -10.68 17.57
N GLY A 77 1.29 -11.31 16.43
CA GLY A 77 0.44 -12.38 15.88
C GLY A 77 -0.91 -11.91 15.32
N ASN A 78 -1.15 -10.60 15.19
CA ASN A 78 -2.40 -10.04 14.66
C ASN A 78 -2.37 -9.85 13.13
N ALA A 79 -1.18 -9.87 12.53
CA ALA A 79 -0.99 -9.71 11.10
C ALA A 79 0.19 -10.54 10.60
N CYS A 80 0.25 -10.77 9.30
CA CYS A 80 1.43 -11.34 8.66
C CYS A 80 2.62 -10.37 8.80
N PRO A 81 3.76 -10.77 9.39
CA PRO A 81 4.92 -9.88 9.60
C PRO A 81 5.62 -9.47 8.29
N TYR A 82 5.29 -10.11 7.17
CA TYR A 82 5.90 -9.85 5.87
C TYR A 82 5.10 -8.83 5.06
N CYS A 83 3.79 -9.07 4.89
CA CYS A 83 2.92 -8.23 4.09
C CYS A 83 2.03 -7.29 4.90
N PHE A 84 1.86 -7.51 6.21
CA PHE A 84 0.96 -6.74 7.09
C PHE A 84 -0.52 -6.98 6.82
N LEU A 85 -0.90 -8.09 6.19
CA LEU A 85 -2.30 -8.51 6.12
C LEU A 85 -2.78 -8.91 7.53
N PRO A 86 -3.84 -8.31 8.08
CA PRO A 86 -4.38 -8.70 9.37
C PRO A 86 -5.02 -10.09 9.30
N PHE A 87 -4.84 -10.88 10.35
CA PHE A 87 -5.54 -12.14 10.52
C PHE A 87 -6.94 -11.84 11.08
N HIS A 88 -7.88 -11.57 10.18
CA HIS A 88 -9.26 -11.25 10.50
C HIS A 88 -10.21 -12.24 9.86
N LYS A 89 -11.26 -12.65 10.58
CA LYS A 89 -12.35 -13.52 10.10
C LYS A 89 -13.11 -13.00 8.87
N ASP A 90 -12.94 -11.72 8.52
CA ASP A 90 -13.66 -11.07 7.42
C ASP A 90 -12.77 -11.01 6.16
N ILE A 91 -11.55 -11.55 6.24
CA ILE A 91 -10.59 -11.59 5.14
C ILE A 91 -10.29 -13.05 4.84
N ASP A 92 -10.83 -13.52 3.73
CA ASP A 92 -10.55 -14.85 3.20
C ASP A 92 -9.08 -14.98 2.76
N GLY A 93 -8.52 -16.18 2.84
CA GLY A 93 -7.13 -16.44 2.42
C GLY A 93 -6.06 -15.93 3.40
N THR A 94 -6.43 -15.73 4.66
CA THR A 94 -5.51 -15.41 5.77
C THR A 94 -4.77 -16.63 6.32
N ASP A 95 -4.95 -17.82 5.72
CA ASP A 95 -4.27 -19.04 6.14
C ASP A 95 -2.76 -18.85 6.20
N ILE A 96 -2.20 -19.18 7.37
CA ILE A 96 -0.79 -18.93 7.68
C ILE A 96 0.19 -19.60 6.69
N GLN A 97 -0.26 -20.67 6.02
CA GLN A 97 0.52 -21.36 4.98
C GLN A 97 0.88 -20.45 3.79
N PHE A 98 0.02 -19.48 3.46
CA PHE A 98 0.27 -18.52 2.39
C PHE A 98 1.09 -17.31 2.83
N HIS A 99 1.48 -17.26 4.11
CA HIS A 99 2.10 -16.10 4.77
C HIS A 99 3.41 -16.47 5.46
N GLN A 100 4.17 -17.40 4.86
CA GLN A 100 5.50 -17.80 5.34
C GLN A 100 6.62 -16.88 4.86
N ARG A 101 7.78 -16.97 5.52
CA ARG A 101 8.97 -16.19 5.18
C ARG A 101 9.41 -16.51 3.76
N GLY A 102 9.46 -15.51 2.89
CA GLY A 102 9.90 -15.69 1.50
C GLY A 102 8.83 -16.24 0.56
N GLU A 103 7.72 -16.76 1.09
CA GLU A 103 6.64 -17.38 0.33
C GLU A 103 5.32 -16.63 0.43
N CYS A 104 5.27 -15.53 1.21
CA CYS A 104 4.06 -14.73 1.36
C CYS A 104 3.49 -14.31 0.00
N ILE A 105 2.24 -14.67 -0.27
CA ILE A 105 1.57 -14.43 -1.57
C ILE A 105 1.51 -12.95 -1.95
N HIS A 106 1.43 -12.07 -0.95
CA HIS A 106 1.40 -10.61 -1.16
C HIS A 106 2.79 -9.98 -1.12
N LYS A 107 3.84 -10.75 -0.81
CA LYS A 107 5.23 -10.27 -0.69
C LYS A 107 5.27 -9.03 0.22
N ASP A 108 5.74 -7.89 -0.28
CA ASP A 108 5.72 -6.59 0.41
C ASP A 108 4.65 -5.62 -0.16
N ARG A 109 3.74 -6.09 -1.04
CA ARG A 109 2.79 -5.23 -1.77
C ARG A 109 1.77 -4.54 -0.86
N ILE A 110 1.22 -5.26 0.12
CA ILE A 110 0.29 -4.65 1.10
C ILE A 110 1.02 -3.60 1.94
N ARG A 111 2.22 -3.91 2.46
CA ARG A 111 3.08 -2.93 3.14
C ARG A 111 3.31 -1.69 2.27
N HIS A 112 3.60 -1.86 0.98
CA HIS A 112 3.78 -0.75 0.06
C HIS A 112 2.53 0.14 -0.05
N VAL A 113 1.34 -0.45 -0.16
CA VAL A 113 0.07 0.29 -0.16
C VAL A 113 -0.12 1.06 1.15
N LEU A 114 0.11 0.43 2.30
CA LEU A 114 0.00 1.09 3.62
C LEU A 114 0.91 2.32 3.76
N LEU A 115 2.04 2.33 3.06
CA LEU A 115 3.05 3.40 3.13
C LEU A 115 3.01 4.38 1.95
N TRP A 116 2.05 4.23 1.03
CA TRP A 116 2.03 4.98 -0.24
C TRP A 116 2.11 6.50 -0.10
N ASP A 117 1.24 7.07 0.73
CA ASP A 117 1.18 8.51 1.02
C ASP A 117 2.34 9.04 1.88
N LEU A 118 3.27 8.17 2.28
CA LEU A 118 4.51 8.55 2.98
C LEU A 118 5.73 8.54 2.06
N ARG A 119 5.57 8.21 0.77
CA ARG A 119 6.71 8.11 -0.17
C ARG A 119 7.50 9.40 -0.33
N ASP A 120 6.83 10.55 -0.21
CA ASP A 120 7.46 11.87 -0.33
C ASP A 120 7.79 12.47 1.04
N SER A 121 7.71 11.67 2.11
CA SER A 121 8.07 12.11 3.44
C SER A 121 9.59 12.17 3.59
N ASN A 122 10.10 13.27 4.12
CA ASN A 122 11.52 13.44 4.44
C ASN A 122 11.89 12.96 5.86
N ASP A 123 11.03 12.14 6.50
CA ASP A 123 11.35 11.56 7.80
C ASP A 123 12.25 10.33 7.69
N ASP A 124 12.81 9.89 8.82
CA ASP A 124 13.69 8.72 8.92
C ASP A 124 12.93 7.39 8.93
N GLY A 125 11.63 7.40 8.64
CA GLY A 125 10.75 6.23 8.65
C GLY A 125 9.98 6.05 9.96
N GLN A 126 10.10 6.96 10.93
CA GLN A 126 9.30 6.95 12.15
C GLN A 126 7.78 6.97 11.86
N ARG A 127 7.34 7.73 10.84
CA ARG A 127 5.91 7.76 10.47
C ARG A 127 5.43 6.42 9.94
N ALA A 128 6.24 5.78 9.10
CA ALA A 128 5.96 4.44 8.60
C ALA A 128 5.95 3.40 9.71
N HIS A 129 6.92 3.45 10.63
CA HIS A 129 6.94 2.59 11.81
C HIS A 129 5.64 2.71 12.61
N ASN A 130 5.28 3.93 13.01
CA ASN A 130 4.07 4.18 13.81
C ASN A 130 2.82 3.67 13.10
N ARG A 131 2.72 3.91 11.79
CA ARG A 131 1.60 3.42 11.00
C ARG A 131 1.54 1.89 10.98
N LEU A 132 2.65 1.21 10.71
CA LEU A 132 2.67 -0.24 10.65
C LEU A 132 2.34 -0.87 12.02
N VAL A 133 2.83 -0.28 13.12
CA VAL A 133 2.43 -0.70 14.49
C VAL A 133 0.93 -0.53 14.69
N THR A 134 0.39 0.65 14.40
CA THR A 134 -1.05 0.93 14.58
C THR A 134 -1.91 0.01 13.72
N CYS A 135 -1.59 -0.14 12.44
CA CYS A 135 -2.36 -0.99 11.52
C CYS A 135 -2.28 -2.48 11.89
N SER A 136 -1.18 -2.92 12.51
CA SER A 136 -1.06 -4.30 13.01
C SER A 136 -1.89 -4.54 14.28
N ALA A 137 -2.20 -3.50 15.05
CA ALA A 137 -2.98 -3.59 16.28
C ALA A 137 -4.47 -3.21 16.08
N ASN A 138 -4.79 -2.45 15.03
CA ASN A 138 -6.11 -1.92 14.76
C ASN A 138 -6.51 -2.20 13.30
N HIS A 139 -7.40 -3.16 13.11
CA HIS A 139 -7.87 -3.59 11.80
C HIS A 139 -8.71 -2.50 11.09
N ASP A 140 -9.44 -1.66 11.83
CA ASP A 140 -10.19 -0.55 11.23
C ASP A 140 -9.26 0.50 10.63
N GLU A 141 -8.20 0.84 11.35
CA GLU A 141 -7.17 1.75 10.85
C GLU A 141 -6.44 1.16 9.65
N TRP A 142 -6.20 -0.15 9.66
CA TRP A 142 -5.63 -0.87 8.52
C TRP A 142 -6.53 -0.73 7.29
N PHE A 143 -7.84 -1.00 7.41
CA PHE A 143 -8.80 -0.88 6.31
C PHE A 143 -8.90 0.55 5.79
N ALA A 144 -9.03 1.53 6.70
CA ALA A 144 -9.12 2.94 6.35
C ALA A 144 -7.86 3.42 5.61
N THR A 145 -6.67 3.01 6.07
CA THR A 145 -5.40 3.38 5.43
C THR A 145 -5.23 2.70 4.08
N MET A 146 -5.57 1.42 3.96
CA MET A 146 -5.55 0.70 2.68
C MET A 146 -6.45 1.37 1.65
N GLU A 147 -7.70 1.68 2.00
CA GLU A 147 -8.64 2.29 1.05
C GLU A 147 -8.16 3.66 0.57
N ARG A 148 -7.76 4.52 1.52
CA ARG A 148 -7.23 5.86 1.20
C ARG A 148 -6.08 5.78 0.21
N ASN A 149 -5.15 4.86 0.43
CA ASN A 149 -3.94 4.76 -0.38
C ASN A 149 -4.18 4.07 -1.72
N LEU A 150 -5.05 3.06 -1.78
CA LEU A 150 -5.49 2.47 -3.05
C LEU A 150 -6.21 3.49 -3.93
N ARG A 151 -7.03 4.38 -3.34
CA ARG A 151 -7.66 5.47 -4.08
C ARG A 151 -6.61 6.42 -4.67
N LYS A 152 -5.65 6.87 -3.86
CA LYS A 152 -4.55 7.73 -4.31
C LYS A 152 -3.71 7.08 -5.43
N MET A 153 -3.46 5.77 -5.34
CA MET A 153 -2.75 5.03 -6.38
C MET A 153 -3.53 5.05 -7.70
N LYS A 154 -4.83 4.74 -7.67
CA LYS A 154 -5.69 4.81 -8.87
C LYS A 154 -5.76 6.20 -9.48
N ASP A 155 -5.90 7.24 -8.64
CA ASP A 155 -5.89 8.63 -9.10
C ASP A 155 -4.56 8.97 -9.80
N SER A 156 -3.44 8.50 -9.24
CA SER A 156 -2.10 8.69 -9.82
C SER A 156 -1.92 7.95 -11.16
N GLU A 157 -2.48 6.74 -11.28
CA GLU A 157 -2.49 5.98 -12.55
C GLU A 157 -3.27 6.71 -13.63
N ILE A 158 -4.46 7.23 -13.29
CA ILE A 158 -5.30 8.01 -14.21
C ILE A 158 -4.56 9.27 -14.66
N SER A 159 -3.94 10.01 -13.74
CA SER A 159 -3.16 11.20 -14.10
C SER A 159 -2.00 10.87 -15.04
N ARG A 160 -1.27 9.78 -14.81
CA ARG A 160 -0.17 9.35 -15.69
C ARG A 160 -0.63 8.91 -17.07
N ALA A 161 -1.77 8.21 -17.15
CA ALA A 161 -2.37 7.81 -18.42
C ALA A 161 -2.87 9.02 -19.21
N ALA A 162 -3.46 10.02 -18.54
CA ALA A 162 -3.89 11.27 -19.17
C ALA A 162 -2.70 12.07 -19.74
N THR A 163 -1.57 12.13 -19.02
CA THR A 163 -0.37 12.81 -19.53
C THR A 163 0.28 12.05 -20.70
N SER A 164 0.21 10.72 -20.74
CA SER A 164 0.78 9.96 -21.87
C SER A 164 -0.04 10.09 -23.16
N THR A 165 -1.36 10.31 -23.07
CA THR A 165 -2.20 10.50 -24.26
C THR A 165 -2.02 11.86 -24.92
N ASP A 166 -1.58 12.87 -24.16
CA ASP A 166 -1.30 14.21 -24.68
C ASP A 166 0.05 14.24 -25.43
N ASP A 167 1.07 13.53 -24.92
CA ASP A 167 2.39 13.41 -25.58
C ASP A 167 2.32 12.62 -26.90
N ASP A 168 1.48 11.59 -26.98
CA ASP A 168 1.26 10.81 -28.21
C ASP A 168 0.50 11.60 -29.29
N ALA A 169 -0.36 12.54 -28.89
CA ALA A 169 -1.08 13.43 -29.82
C ALA A 169 -0.17 14.55 -30.38
N GLU A 170 0.81 15.00 -29.61
CA GLU A 170 1.77 16.02 -30.05
C GLU A 170 2.79 15.46 -31.06
N LEU A 171 3.21 14.20 -30.90
CA LEU A 171 4.10 13.51 -31.84
C LEU A 171 3.45 13.20 -33.21
N MET A 172 2.13 13.09 -33.26
CA MET A 172 1.38 12.90 -34.52
C MET A 172 1.15 14.21 -35.31
N ASN A 173 1.48 15.37 -34.72
CA ASN A 173 1.33 16.69 -35.35
C ASN A 173 2.64 17.34 -35.83
N ILE A 174 3.78 16.65 -35.70
CA ILE A 174 5.10 17.14 -36.19
C ILE A 174 5.48 16.49 -37.54
N ALA A 175 4.57 15.70 -38.14
CA ALA A 175 4.77 15.08 -39.45
C ALA A 175 3.78 15.61 -40.50
N PHE A 176 3.80 16.92 -40.76
CA PHE A 176 3.31 17.51 -42.03
C PHE A 176 4.13 18.74 -42.41
#